data_AF-A0A426QJB8-F1
#
_entry.id   AF-A0A426QJB8-F1
#
_cell.length_a   1.000
_cell.length_b   1.000
_cell.length_c   1.000
_cell.angle_alpha   90.00
_cell.angle_beta   90.00
_cell.angle_gamma   90.00
#
_symmetry.space_group_name_H-M   'P 1'
#
loop_
_entity.id
_entity.type
_entity.pdbx_description
1 polymer ?
#
loop_
_entity_poly.entity_id
_entity_poly.type
_entity_poly.pdbx_seq_one_letter_code
_entity_poly.pdbx_strand_id
1 'polypeptide(L)'
;MSAGAGENLGMQLSQLEEWLKEQPRNPVLLQAAGRLAILNRLWGKARNYLEAALEIQPTVEGYQLLGSLLEELEEPDQAAVCFRKGMQLATGETGRLRRAGV
;
A
#
# COMPACT_ATOMS: atom_id res chain seq x y z
N MET A 1 -19.51 19.47 17.40
CA MET A 1 -19.26 18.03 17.51
C MET A 1 -19.00 17.50 16.12
N SER A 2 -17.73 17.37 15.71
CA SER A 2 -17.36 16.98 14.35
C SER A 2 -16.95 15.50 14.34
N ALA A 3 -17.92 14.61 14.54
CA ALA A 3 -17.69 13.16 14.50
C ALA A 3 -17.75 12.57 13.07
N GLY A 4 -18.15 13.36 12.05
CA GLY A 4 -18.53 12.83 10.74
C GLY A 4 -17.42 12.27 9.84
N ALA A 5 -16.15 12.65 10.01
CA ALA A 5 -15.08 12.24 9.08
C ALA A 5 -14.50 10.86 9.39
N GLY A 6 -14.20 10.57 10.67
CA GLY A 6 -13.66 9.28 11.09
C GLY A 6 -14.66 8.14 10.95
N GLU A 7 -15.93 8.39 11.28
CA GLU A 7 -17.02 7.41 11.13
C GLU A 7 -17.24 7.05 9.65
N ASN A 8 -17.11 8.02 8.74
CA ASN A 8 -17.24 7.77 7.30
C ASN A 8 -16.09 6.92 6.74
N LEU A 9 -14.86 7.16 7.19
CA LEU A 9 -13.68 6.39 6.77
C LEU A 9 -13.76 4.91 7.19
N GLY A 10 -14.30 4.63 8.38
CA GLY A 10 -14.53 3.27 8.85
C GLY A 10 -15.56 2.53 7.99
N MET A 11 -16.67 3.20 7.64
CA MET A 11 -17.69 2.63 6.74
C MET A 11 -17.15 2.35 5.33
N GLN A 12 -16.35 3.26 4.78
CA GLN A 12 -15.70 3.07 3.49
C GLN A 12 -14.74 1.88 3.50
N LEU A 13 -13.96 1.71 4.58
CA LEU A 13 -13.08 0.56 4.73
C LEU A 13 -13.89 -0.75 4.79
N SER A 14 -14.94 -0.80 5.61
CA SER A 14 -15.79 -1.99 5.72
C SER A 14 -16.43 -2.37 4.38
N GLN A 15 -16.97 -1.41 3.63
CA GLN A 15 -17.55 -1.67 2.31
C GLN A 15 -16.52 -2.25 1.33
N LEU A 16 -15.28 -1.77 1.40
CA LEU A 16 -14.20 -2.21 0.55
C LEU A 16 -13.68 -3.60 0.97
N GLU A 17 -13.67 -3.91 2.28
CA GLU A 17 -13.40 -5.26 2.79
C GLU A 17 -14.45 -6.28 2.32
N GLU A 18 -15.73 -5.89 2.19
CA GLU A 18 -16.75 -6.75 1.57
C GLU A 18 -16.43 -7.05 0.10
N TRP A 19 -16.01 -6.06 -0.69
CA TRP A 19 -15.61 -6.31 -2.08
C TRP A 19 -14.37 -7.19 -2.20
N LEU A 20 -13.45 -7.11 -1.24
CA LEU A 20 -12.28 -7.98 -1.18
C LEU A 20 -12.64 -9.44 -0.89
N LYS A 21 -13.78 -9.75 -0.27
CA LYS A 21 -14.23 -11.15 -0.12
C LYS A 21 -14.49 -11.81 -1.48
N GLU A 22 -15.08 -11.06 -2.40
CA GLU A 22 -15.36 -11.51 -3.77
C GLU A 22 -14.10 -11.46 -4.66
N GLN A 23 -13.19 -10.53 -4.38
CA GLN A 23 -11.99 -10.28 -5.20
C GLN A 23 -10.72 -10.15 -4.34
N PRO A 24 -10.28 -11.22 -3.65
CA PRO A 24 -9.26 -11.16 -2.60
C PRO A 24 -7.87 -10.79 -3.10
N ARG A 25 -7.62 -10.90 -4.41
CA ARG A 25 -6.34 -10.59 -5.05
C ARG A 25 -6.43 -9.41 -6.03
N ASN A 26 -7.42 -8.53 -5.86
CA ASN A 26 -7.48 -7.31 -6.66
C ASN A 26 -6.53 -6.25 -6.08
N PRO A 27 -5.41 -5.92 -6.75
CA PRO A 27 -4.39 -5.02 -6.20
C PRO A 27 -4.91 -3.58 -6.02
N VAL A 28 -5.88 -3.15 -6.84
CA VAL A 28 -6.49 -1.82 -6.73
C VAL A 28 -7.32 -1.71 -5.46
N LEU A 29 -8.14 -2.73 -5.18
CA LEU A 29 -8.93 -2.78 -3.94
C LEU A 29 -8.00 -2.89 -2.72
N LEU A 30 -6.97 -3.75 -2.76
CA LEU A 30 -6.01 -3.86 -1.67
C LEU A 30 -5.29 -2.53 -1.39
N GLN A 31 -4.83 -1.81 -2.43
CA GLN A 31 -4.19 -0.50 -2.22
C GLN A 31 -5.16 0.53 -1.63
N ALA A 32 -6.41 0.57 -2.09
CA ALA A 32 -7.44 1.43 -1.53
C ALA A 32 -7.74 1.10 -0.05
N ALA A 33 -7.78 -0.19 0.31
CA ALA A 33 -7.93 -0.67 1.69
C ALA A 33 -6.77 -0.18 2.56
N GLY A 34 -5.55 -0.28 2.04
CA GLY A 34 -4.34 0.23 2.69
C GLY A 34 -4.43 1.72 3.01
N ARG A 35 -4.82 2.56 2.03
CA ARG A 35 -4.99 4.01 2.22
C ARG A 35 -6.06 4.34 3.27
N LEU A 36 -7.21 3.68 3.21
CA LEU A 36 -8.28 3.89 4.19
C LEU A 36 -7.87 3.41 5.59
N ALA A 37 -7.15 2.30 5.69
CA ALA A 37 -6.62 1.79 6.96
C ALA A 37 -5.60 2.76 7.57
N ILE A 38 -4.73 3.40 6.77
CA ILE A 38 -3.83 4.49 7.22
C ILE A 38 -4.65 5.64 7.82
N LEU A 39 -5.69 6.10 7.10
CA LEU A 39 -6.54 7.21 7.55
C LEU A 39 -7.30 6.87 8.85
N ASN A 40 -7.66 5.60 9.05
CA ASN A 40 -8.27 5.09 10.28
C ASN A 40 -7.24 4.72 11.37
N ARG A 41 -5.94 4.92 11.15
CA ARG A 41 -4.83 4.54 12.07
C ARG A 41 -4.79 3.04 12.39
N LEU A 42 -5.24 2.20 11.45
CA LEU A 42 -5.22 0.74 11.54
C LEU A 42 -3.93 0.21 10.90
N TRP A 43 -2.79 0.50 11.52
CA TRP A 43 -1.47 0.33 10.91
C TRP A 43 -1.16 -1.10 10.46
N GLY A 44 -1.48 -2.11 11.28
CA GLY A 44 -1.26 -3.51 10.93
C GLY A 44 -2.09 -3.94 9.71
N LYS A 45 -3.35 -3.51 9.63
CA LYS A 45 -4.19 -3.76 8.45
C LYS A 45 -3.65 -3.04 7.21
N ALA A 46 -3.26 -1.77 7.37
CA ALA A 46 -2.70 -0.98 6.28
C ALA A 46 -1.47 -1.66 5.67
N ARG A 47 -0.54 -2.11 6.52
CA ARG A 47 0.66 -2.84 6.11
C ARG A 47 0.31 -4.09 5.32
N ASN A 48 -0.55 -4.95 5.87
CA ASN A 48 -0.96 -6.20 5.22
C ASN A 48 -1.59 -5.96 3.83
N TYR A 49 -2.48 -4.96 3.72
CA TYR A 49 -3.12 -4.64 2.45
C TYR A 49 -2.13 -4.10 1.41
N LEU A 50 -1.22 -3.21 1.81
CA LEU A 50 -0.22 -2.65 0.90
C LEU A 50 0.82 -3.69 0.47
N GLU A 51 1.29 -4.54 1.37
CA GLU A 51 2.20 -5.65 1.05
C GLU A 51 1.54 -6.63 0.08
N ALA A 52 0.28 -7.02 0.32
CA ALA A 52 -0.47 -7.89 -0.58
C ALA A 52 -0.69 -7.26 -1.97
N ALA A 53 -1.02 -5.95 -2.03
CA ALA A 53 -1.16 -5.24 -3.30
C ALA A 53 0.17 -5.24 -4.09
N LEU A 54 1.28 -4.96 -3.41
CA LEU A 54 2.61 -4.87 -4.01
C LEU A 54 3.18 -6.23 -4.43
N GLU A 55 2.80 -7.33 -3.77
CA GLU A 55 3.13 -8.68 -4.22
C GLU A 55 2.49 -8.99 -5.58
N ILE A 56 1.25 -8.54 -5.79
CA ILE A 56 0.48 -8.81 -7.01
C ILE A 56 0.90 -7.85 -8.14
N GLN A 57 0.93 -6.56 -7.83
CA GLN A 57 1.28 -5.52 -8.78
C GLN A 57 2.13 -4.46 -8.08
N PRO A 58 3.46 -4.53 -8.22
CA PRO A 58 4.35 -3.48 -7.76
C PRO A 58 4.03 -2.15 -8.46
N THR A 59 3.75 -1.11 -7.68
CA THR A 59 3.50 0.25 -8.19
C THR A 59 4.38 1.25 -7.44
N VAL A 60 4.69 2.37 -8.10
CA VAL A 60 5.43 3.47 -7.46
C VAL A 60 4.65 4.00 -6.26
N GLU A 61 3.35 4.24 -6.43
CA GLU A 61 2.46 4.74 -5.37
C GLU A 61 2.35 3.75 -4.20
N GLY A 62 2.20 2.45 -4.47
CA GLY A 62 2.10 1.45 -3.41
C GLY A 62 3.35 1.41 -2.53
N TYR A 63 4.54 1.50 -3.14
CA TYR A 63 5.79 1.56 -2.38
C TYR A 63 5.95 2.88 -1.61
N GLN A 64 5.47 4.00 -2.16
CA GLN A 64 5.45 5.27 -1.43
C GLN A 64 4.54 5.19 -0.18
N LEU A 65 3.32 4.66 -0.34
CA LEU A 65 2.37 4.50 0.76
C LEU A 65 2.92 3.58 1.87
N LEU A 66 3.50 2.45 1.50
CA LEU A 66 4.10 1.53 2.47
C LEU A 66 5.33 2.14 3.14
N GLY A 67 6.16 2.86 2.39
CA GLY A 67 7.32 3.58 2.92
C GLY A 67 6.92 4.59 3.99
N SER A 68 5.96 5.47 3.69
CA SER A 68 5.47 6.46 4.65
C SER A 68 4.82 5.82 5.88
N LEU A 69 4.07 4.72 5.70
CA LEU A 69 3.52 3.96 6.84
C LEU A 69 4.63 3.42 7.74
N LEU A 70 5.72 2.92 7.17
CA LEU A 70 6.84 2.38 7.94
C LEU A 70 7.62 3.48 8.69
N GLU A 71 7.68 4.70 8.16
CA GLU A 71 8.22 5.85 8.92
C GLU A 71 7.36 6.17 10.16
N GLU A 72 6.03 6.18 10.02
CA GLU A 72 5.10 6.36 11.14
C GLU A 72 5.19 5.23 12.18
N LEU A 73 5.64 4.04 11.76
CA LEU A 73 5.89 2.88 12.62
C LEU A 73 7.31 2.84 13.19
N GLU A 74 8.12 3.88 12.97
CA GLU A 74 9.51 3.96 13.43
C GLU A 74 10.39 2.82 12.86
N GLU A 75 10.09 2.37 11.64
CA GLU A 75 10.81 1.33 10.87
C GLU A 75 11.55 1.92 9.64
N PRO A 76 12.49 2.88 9.82
CA PRO A 76 13.07 3.65 8.72
C PRO A 76 13.90 2.83 7.71
N ASP A 77 14.55 1.76 8.16
CA ASP A 77 15.33 0.88 7.26
C ASP A 77 14.42 0.20 6.22
N GLN A 78 13.23 -0.23 6.64
CA GLN A 78 12.27 -0.86 5.75
C GLN A 78 11.58 0.18 4.87
N ALA A 79 11.31 1.38 5.40
CA ALA A 79 10.81 2.50 4.61
C ALA A 79 11.77 2.85 3.46
N ALA A 80 13.07 2.95 3.74
CA ALA A 80 14.11 3.22 2.76
C ALA A 80 14.17 2.16 1.66
N VAL A 81 13.94 0.88 1.99
CA VAL A 81 13.81 -0.20 0.99
C VAL A 81 12.60 0.04 0.09
N CYS A 82 11.45 0.41 0.64
CA CYS A 82 10.24 0.69 -0.13
C CYS A 82 10.45 1.85 -1.11
N PHE A 83 10.97 2.99 -0.62
CA PHE A 83 11.22 4.15 -1.49
C PHE A 83 12.21 3.83 -2.62
N ARG A 84 13.27 3.06 -2.32
CA ARG A 84 14.22 2.60 -3.33
C ARG A 84 13.57 1.74 -4.41
N LYS A 85 12.71 0.79 -4.04
CA LYS A 85 11.94 -0.03 -4.99
C LYS A 85 11.00 0.83 -5.84
N GLY A 86 10.30 1.78 -5.23
CA GLY A 86 9.47 2.75 -5.95
C GLY A 86 10.26 3.59 -6.96
N MET A 87 11.45 4.07 -6.57
CA MET A 87 12.36 4.81 -7.44
C MET A 87 12.89 3.96 -8.61
N GLN A 88 13.26 2.71 -8.37
CA GLN A 88 13.70 1.78 -9.42
C GLN A 88 12.60 1.51 -10.45
N LEU A 89 11.34 1.43 -10.01
CA LEU A 89 10.19 1.32 -10.91
C LEU A 89 9.99 2.60 -11.72
N ALA A 90 10.02 3.77 -11.07
CA ALA A 90 9.80 5.06 -11.73
C ALA A 90 10.87 5.38 -12.80
N THR A 91 12.12 4.98 -12.56
CA THR A 91 13.26 5.22 -13.44
C THR A 91 13.48 4.11 -14.49
N GLY A 92 12.69 3.03 -14.41
CA GLY A 92 12.79 1.89 -15.33
C GLY A 92 14.04 1.01 -15.14
N GLU A 93 14.78 1.15 -14.04
CA GLU A 93 15.93 0.30 -13.72
C GLU A 93 15.54 -1.18 -13.60
N THR A 94 14.32 -1.47 -13.16
CA THR A 94 13.76 -2.83 -13.10
C THR A 94 13.68 -3.50 -14.49
N GLY A 95 13.52 -2.71 -15.57
CA GLY A 95 13.54 -3.22 -16.95
C GLY A 95 14.94 -3.46 -17.50
N ARG A 96 15.96 -2.74 -17.00
CA ARG A 96 17.36 -2.86 -17.44
C ARG A 96 18.04 -4.10 -16.87
N LEU A 97 17.72 -4.49 -15.62
CA LEU A 97 18.27 -5.69 -14.97
C LEU A 97 17.74 -7.00 -15.55
N ARG A 98 16.54 -7.02 -16.15
CA ARG A 98 16.00 -8.21 -16.86
C ARG A 98 16.60 -8.44 -18.26
N ARG A 99 17.28 -7.46 -18.86
CA ARG A 99 17.88 -7.57 -20.21
C ARG A 99 19.38 -7.81 -20.23
N ALA A 100 20.06 -7.71 -19.08
CA ALA A 100 21.51 -7.94 -18.99
C ALA A 100 21.90 -9.41 -18.75
N GLY A 101 20.95 -10.35 -18.94
CA GLY A 101 21.19 -11.79 -18.90
C GLY A 101 20.90 -12.43 -20.25
N VAL A 102 21.77 -12.17 -21.24
CA VAL A 102 21.97 -13.01 -22.43
C VAL A 102 23.46 -13.09 -22.69
#